data_AF-A0AAJ3P606-F1
#
_entry.id   AF-A0AAJ3P606-F1
#
_cell.length_a   1.000
_cell.length_b   1.000
_cell.length_c   1.000
_cell.angle_alpha   90.00
_cell.angle_beta   90.00
_cell.angle_gamma   90.00
#
_symmetry.space_group_name_H-M   'P 1'
#
loop_
_entity.id
_entity.type
_entity.pdbx_description
1 polymer ?
#
loop_
_entity_poly.entity_id
_entity_poly.type
_entity_poly.pdbx_seq_one_letter_code
_entity_poly.pdbx_strand_id
1 'polypeptide(L)'
;MVNAVSELAALMHAADRAAIDTPVAAQGAIDALPWLDASLRADRDAGRFAAWGRSTAVDENTGTGVITPALFAELHRRAGLSATWPTGNAGLLHCYGYLLSREPTPYGLKSDRWLTPALALACGLAADAFLPWLPGPTLLARATAAAAALSAGPHSPTVVVAGRESRVSLSAPEGPAALAYAVAPSPGLPPLPVTLFPVTDAAAILTEFPSLPRLRWNAV
;
A
#
# COMPACT_ATOMS: atom_id res chain seq x y z
N MET A 1 -0.66 -16.90 21.76
CA MET A 1 -1.74 -16.10 21.14
C MET A 1 -1.25 -14.66 21.09
N VAL A 2 -1.20 -14.06 19.91
CA VAL A 2 -0.89 -12.63 19.74
C VAL A 2 -2.12 -11.84 20.22
N ASN A 3 -1.94 -10.88 21.13
CA ASN A 3 -3.04 -10.04 21.60
C ASN A 3 -3.19 -8.83 20.67
N ALA A 4 -4.24 -8.82 19.84
CA ALA A 4 -4.47 -7.76 18.84
C ALA A 4 -4.53 -6.34 19.43
N VAL A 5 -5.01 -6.19 20.67
CA VAL A 5 -5.03 -4.88 21.37
C VAL A 5 -3.61 -4.42 21.69
N SER A 6 -2.73 -5.35 22.09
CA SER A 6 -1.33 -5.07 22.39
C SER A 6 -0.56 -4.66 21.13
N GLU A 7 -0.81 -5.34 20.01
CA GLU A 7 -0.14 -5.03 18.73
C GLU A 7 -0.56 -3.66 18.19
N LEU A 8 -1.84 -3.31 18.30
CA LEU A 8 -2.32 -1.99 17.88
C LEU A 8 -1.67 -0.88 18.73
N ALA A 9 -1.59 -1.05 20.05
CA ALA A 9 -0.94 -0.08 20.92
C ALA A 9 0.56 0.06 20.63
N ALA A 10 1.25 -1.06 20.39
CA ALA A 10 2.67 -1.04 19.98
C ALA A 10 2.86 -0.33 18.64
N LEU A 11 1.96 -0.58 17.66
CA LEU A 11 1.98 0.08 16.36
C LEU A 11 1.80 1.59 16.50
N MET A 12 0.83 2.04 17.30
CA MET A 12 0.61 3.47 17.53
C MET A 12 1.84 4.14 18.17
N HIS A 13 2.45 3.51 19.17
CA HIS A 13 3.67 4.02 19.79
C HIS A 13 4.85 4.08 18.81
N ALA A 14 5.01 3.05 17.97
CA ALA A 14 6.02 3.03 16.92
C ALA A 14 5.79 4.12 15.88
N ALA A 15 4.54 4.35 15.48
CA ALA A 15 4.17 5.38 14.52
C ALA A 15 4.45 6.80 15.07
N ASP A 16 4.14 7.06 16.35
CA ASP A 16 4.49 8.33 17.01
C ASP A 16 6.02 8.53 17.05
N ARG A 17 6.79 7.47 17.30
CA ARG A 17 8.25 7.53 17.25
C ARG A 17 8.76 7.79 15.83
N ALA A 18 8.19 7.15 14.81
CA ALA A 18 8.60 7.31 13.42
C ALA A 18 8.39 8.75 12.89
N ALA A 19 7.48 9.51 13.50
CA ALA A 19 7.22 10.91 13.18
C ALA A 19 8.33 11.89 13.60
N ILE A 20 9.30 11.47 14.43
CA ILE A 20 10.39 12.33 14.94
C ILE A 20 11.43 12.68 13.83
N ASP A 21 11.35 12.04 12.66
CA ASP A 21 12.21 12.27 11.47
C ASP A 21 13.73 12.24 11.77
N THR A 22 14.16 11.27 12.57
CA THR A 22 15.58 10.98 12.77
C THR A 22 15.89 9.53 12.46
N PRO A 23 17.11 9.19 11.98
CA PRO A 23 17.49 7.81 11.73
C PRO A 23 17.32 6.90 12.96
N VAL A 24 17.66 7.39 14.15
CA VAL A 24 17.52 6.64 15.41
C VAL A 24 16.05 6.38 15.75
N ALA A 25 15.18 7.38 15.57
CA ALA A 25 13.76 7.20 15.84
C ALA A 25 13.10 6.24 14.82
N ALA A 26 13.46 6.35 13.54
CA ALA A 26 12.98 5.44 12.50
C ALA A 26 13.40 3.99 12.77
N GLN A 27 14.69 3.76 13.08
CA GLN A 27 15.22 2.46 13.47
C GLN A 27 14.47 1.92 14.70
N GLY A 28 14.35 2.74 15.75
CA GLY A 28 13.69 2.36 16.99
C GLY A 28 12.17 2.17 16.86
N ALA A 29 11.52 2.71 15.84
CA ALA A 29 10.11 2.48 15.54
C ALA A 29 9.92 1.08 14.94
N ILE A 30 10.74 0.68 13.97
CA ILE A 30 10.68 -0.66 13.38
C ILE A 30 11.10 -1.73 14.40
N ASP A 31 12.15 -1.47 15.19
CA ASP A 31 12.62 -2.43 16.20
C ASP A 31 11.59 -2.70 17.30
N ALA A 32 10.69 -1.75 17.56
CA ALA A 32 9.58 -1.93 18.49
C ALA A 32 8.47 -2.86 17.96
N LEU A 33 8.54 -3.25 16.68
CA LEU A 33 7.55 -4.10 15.99
C LEU A 33 8.25 -5.35 15.40
N PRO A 34 8.51 -6.39 16.19
CA PRO A 34 9.21 -7.59 15.72
C PRO A 34 8.56 -8.25 14.49
N TRP A 35 7.22 -8.20 14.38
CA TRP A 35 6.49 -8.71 13.22
C TRP A 35 6.76 -7.90 11.94
N LEU A 36 7.03 -6.59 12.05
CA LEU A 36 7.31 -5.73 10.91
C LEU A 36 8.70 -6.03 10.36
N ASP A 37 9.71 -6.09 11.23
CA ASP A 37 11.07 -6.48 10.83
C ASP A 37 11.09 -7.88 10.20
N ALA A 38 10.39 -8.84 10.81
CA ALA A 38 10.27 -10.19 10.26
C ALA A 38 9.59 -10.20 8.88
N SER A 39 8.54 -9.40 8.69
CA SER A 39 7.85 -9.28 7.40
C SER A 39 8.74 -8.67 6.33
N LEU A 40 9.44 -7.57 6.63
CA LEU A 40 10.36 -6.91 5.70
C LEU A 40 11.47 -7.85 5.25
N ARG A 41 12.06 -8.62 6.17
CA ARG A 41 13.05 -9.66 5.84
C ARG A 41 12.45 -10.76 4.99
N ALA A 42 11.30 -11.31 5.38
CA ALA A 42 10.65 -12.39 4.64
C ALA A 42 10.24 -11.97 3.22
N ASP A 43 9.82 -10.73 3.01
CA ASP A 43 9.45 -10.19 1.70
C ASP A 43 10.65 -9.88 0.82
N ARG A 44 11.73 -9.35 1.42
CA ARG A 44 13.01 -9.16 0.73
C ARG A 44 13.58 -10.50 0.28
N ASP A 45 13.68 -11.47 1.18
CA ASP A 45 14.32 -12.76 0.91
C ASP A 45 13.51 -13.56 -0.14
N ALA A 46 12.19 -13.34 -0.21
CA ALA A 46 11.32 -13.92 -1.24
C ALA A 46 11.18 -13.04 -2.51
N GLY A 47 11.85 -11.90 -2.60
CA GLY A 47 11.81 -11.00 -3.76
C GLY A 47 10.44 -10.36 -4.03
N ARG A 48 9.52 -10.32 -3.05
CA ARG A 48 8.11 -9.94 -3.28
C ARG A 48 7.91 -8.48 -3.67
N PHE A 49 8.83 -7.59 -3.32
CA PHE A 49 8.77 -6.18 -3.71
C PHE A 49 8.84 -5.98 -5.23
N ALA A 50 9.46 -6.92 -5.98
CA ALA A 50 9.54 -6.83 -7.45
C ALA A 50 8.18 -6.95 -8.15
N ALA A 51 7.15 -7.44 -7.45
CA ALA A 51 5.78 -7.53 -7.96
C ALA A 51 5.03 -6.18 -7.91
N TRP A 52 5.66 -5.11 -7.40
CA TRP A 52 5.02 -3.81 -7.20
C TRP A 52 5.72 -2.71 -7.98
N GLY A 53 4.91 -1.74 -8.43
CA GLY A 53 5.37 -0.55 -9.13
C GLY A 53 6.04 0.47 -8.21
N ARG A 54 6.10 1.71 -8.67
CA ARG A 54 6.66 2.84 -7.92
C ARG A 54 5.56 3.77 -7.43
N SER A 55 5.78 4.34 -6.26
CA SER A 55 4.88 5.32 -5.65
C SER A 55 5.68 6.44 -5.00
N THR A 56 5.08 7.62 -4.89
CA THR A 56 5.60 8.71 -4.07
C THR A 56 5.10 8.59 -2.63
N ALA A 57 5.99 8.89 -1.68
CA ALA A 57 5.68 9.02 -0.26
C ALA A 57 5.04 10.38 0.09
N VAL A 58 4.74 11.22 -0.90
CA VAL A 58 3.99 12.47 -0.75
C VAL A 58 2.55 12.23 -1.18
N ASP A 59 1.58 12.61 -0.36
CA ASP A 59 0.16 12.44 -0.67
C ASP A 59 -0.28 13.41 -1.78
N GLU A 60 -0.97 12.89 -2.79
CA GLU A 60 -1.45 13.69 -3.93
C GLU A 60 -2.52 14.73 -3.56
N ASN A 61 -3.27 14.54 -2.46
CA ASN A 61 -4.35 15.45 -2.07
C ASN A 61 -3.85 16.57 -1.15
N THR A 62 -2.93 16.25 -0.23
CA THR A 62 -2.41 17.22 0.75
C THR A 62 -1.08 17.84 0.33
N GLY A 63 -0.32 17.19 -0.56
CA GLY A 63 1.06 17.56 -0.87
C GLY A 63 2.05 17.31 0.29
N THR A 64 1.62 16.63 1.35
CA THR A 64 2.45 16.35 2.54
C THR A 64 3.07 14.96 2.49
N GLY A 65 4.25 14.81 3.10
CA GLY A 65 4.90 13.51 3.25
C GLY A 65 4.06 12.59 4.12
N VAL A 66 3.59 11.49 3.56
CA VAL A 66 2.85 10.43 4.24
C VAL A 66 3.68 9.78 5.34
N ILE A 67 4.98 9.70 5.12
CA ILE A 67 5.97 9.26 6.09
C ILE A 67 7.14 10.24 6.06
N THR A 68 7.97 10.20 7.08
CA THR A 68 9.16 11.06 7.17
C THR A 68 10.28 10.52 6.24
N PRO A 69 11.17 11.39 5.73
CA PRO A 69 12.37 10.95 5.00
C PRO A 69 13.22 9.93 5.75
N ALA A 70 13.39 10.07 7.07
CA ALA A 70 14.13 9.10 7.88
C ALA A 70 13.45 7.73 7.90
N LEU A 71 12.12 7.68 8.06
CA LEU A 71 11.38 6.42 8.01
C LEU A 71 11.43 5.79 6.63
N PHE A 72 11.29 6.60 5.57
CA PHE A 72 11.41 6.13 4.19
C PHE A 72 12.75 5.45 3.95
N ALA A 73 13.86 6.10 4.35
CA ALA A 73 15.20 5.57 4.17
C ALA A 73 15.38 4.25 4.93
N GLU A 74 14.90 4.19 6.18
CA GLU A 74 15.03 3.02 7.03
C GLU A 74 14.21 1.82 6.52
N LEU A 75 12.97 2.04 6.07
CA LEU A 75 12.15 0.99 5.43
C LEU A 75 12.84 0.41 4.19
N HIS A 76 13.37 1.26 3.31
CA HIS A 76 14.05 0.82 2.09
C HIS A 76 15.36 0.09 2.40
N ARG A 77 16.11 0.56 3.40
CA ARG A 77 17.33 -0.10 3.87
C ARG A 77 17.05 -1.53 4.34
N ARG A 78 16.01 -1.75 5.16
CA ARG A 78 15.64 -3.10 5.63
C ARG A 78 15.11 -3.99 4.52
N ALA A 79 14.30 -3.41 3.63
CA ALA A 79 13.79 -4.10 2.44
C ALA A 79 14.88 -4.43 1.41
N GLY A 80 16.10 -3.89 1.55
CA GLY A 80 17.19 -4.10 0.60
C GLY A 80 16.94 -3.43 -0.75
N LEU A 81 16.18 -2.33 -0.77
CA LEU A 81 15.77 -1.62 -1.98
C LEU A 81 16.50 -0.28 -2.10
N SER A 82 17.00 0.02 -3.29
CA SER A 82 17.50 1.36 -3.61
C SER A 82 16.33 2.28 -3.97
N ALA A 83 16.25 3.43 -3.31
CA ALA A 83 15.25 4.45 -3.59
C ALA A 83 15.76 5.84 -3.23
N THR A 84 15.18 6.87 -3.87
CA THR A 84 15.49 8.27 -3.59
C THR A 84 14.21 8.95 -3.17
N TRP A 85 14.22 9.59 -1.99
CA TRP A 85 13.07 10.35 -1.50
C TRP A 85 12.57 11.36 -2.57
N PRO A 86 11.24 11.48 -2.78
CA PRO A 86 10.15 10.77 -2.11
C PRO A 86 9.70 9.48 -2.81
N THR A 87 10.38 9.04 -3.86
CA THR A 87 9.90 7.94 -4.71
C THR A 87 10.52 6.60 -4.35
N GLY A 88 9.68 5.63 -4.00
CA GLY A 88 10.09 4.29 -3.59
C GLY A 88 9.27 3.16 -4.20
N ASN A 89 9.44 1.96 -3.65
CA ASN A 89 8.62 0.80 -4.01
C ASN A 89 7.20 0.96 -3.45
N ALA A 90 6.19 0.80 -4.31
CA ALA A 90 4.81 1.03 -3.94
C ALA A 90 4.32 0.03 -2.88
N GLY A 91 4.66 -1.25 -3.01
CA GLY A 91 4.30 -2.28 -2.03
C GLY A 91 4.85 -1.96 -0.64
N LEU A 92 6.12 -1.57 -0.54
CA LEU A 92 6.75 -1.16 0.70
C LEU A 92 6.05 0.07 1.32
N LEU A 93 5.85 1.13 0.53
CA LEU A 93 5.25 2.38 1.01
C LEU A 93 3.80 2.18 1.44
N HIS A 94 2.98 1.54 0.60
CA HIS A 94 1.55 1.40 0.86
C HIS A 94 1.25 0.33 1.90
N CYS A 95 2.01 -0.77 1.99
CA CYS A 95 1.75 -1.82 3.00
C CYS A 95 2.38 -1.49 4.34
N TYR A 96 3.63 -1.03 4.36
CA TYR A 96 4.40 -0.86 5.61
C TYR A 96 4.57 0.60 6.01
N GLY A 97 4.82 1.50 5.06
CA GLY A 97 4.87 2.94 5.34
C GLY A 97 3.57 3.48 5.91
N TYR A 98 2.43 3.09 5.34
CA TYR A 98 1.10 3.55 5.79
C TYR A 98 0.76 3.14 7.22
N LEU A 99 1.24 1.98 7.69
CA LEU A 99 1.02 1.53 9.07
C LEU A 99 1.67 2.46 10.10
N LEU A 100 2.77 3.10 9.73
CA LEU A 100 3.53 4.02 10.59
C LEU A 100 3.24 5.50 10.29
N SER A 101 2.29 5.79 9.40
CA SER A 101 1.87 7.16 9.08
C SER A 101 0.90 7.68 10.15
N ARG A 102 1.13 8.91 10.63
CA ARG A 102 0.21 9.65 11.52
C ARG A 102 -0.55 10.75 10.79
N GLU A 103 -0.26 10.95 9.50
CA GLU A 103 -0.87 12.02 8.71
C GLU A 103 -2.37 11.76 8.52
N PRO A 104 -3.25 12.66 9.00
CA PRO A 104 -4.67 12.54 8.75
C PRO A 104 -4.95 12.83 7.27
N THR A 105 -5.85 12.05 6.68
CA THR A 105 -6.43 12.35 5.36
C THR A 105 -7.91 12.69 5.50
N PRO A 106 -8.56 13.27 4.48
CA PRO A 106 -10.01 13.44 4.48
C PRO A 106 -10.81 12.14 4.70
N TYR A 107 -10.16 10.98 4.55
CA TYR A 107 -10.75 9.65 4.64
C TYR A 107 -10.32 8.86 5.89
N GLY A 108 -9.67 9.51 6.87
CA GLY A 108 -9.10 8.86 8.06
C GLY A 108 -7.59 8.65 7.96
N LEU A 109 -7.04 7.72 8.75
CA LEU A 109 -5.61 7.42 8.72
C LEU A 109 -5.30 6.46 7.57
N LYS A 110 -4.13 6.63 6.96
CA LYS A 110 -3.67 5.70 5.91
C LYS A 110 -3.46 4.27 6.42
N SER A 111 -3.16 4.10 7.71
CA SER A 111 -3.09 2.80 8.39
C SER A 111 -4.43 2.05 8.39
N ASP A 112 -5.56 2.77 8.40
CA ASP A 112 -6.91 2.18 8.49
C ASP A 112 -7.22 1.26 7.30
N ARG A 113 -6.54 1.48 6.18
CA ARG A 113 -6.58 0.61 4.99
C ARG A 113 -6.36 -0.86 5.31
N TRP A 114 -5.48 -1.15 6.27
CA TRP A 114 -5.08 -2.51 6.64
C TRP A 114 -5.63 -2.94 8.00
N LEU A 115 -5.90 -1.98 8.88
CA LEU A 115 -6.34 -2.23 10.25
C LEU A 115 -7.86 -2.37 10.38
N THR A 116 -8.61 -1.86 9.40
CA THR A 116 -10.08 -1.99 9.35
C THR A 116 -10.48 -3.10 8.38
N PRO A 117 -11.66 -3.72 8.57
CA PRO A 117 -12.09 -4.82 7.72
C PRO A 117 -12.57 -4.40 6.32
N ALA A 118 -12.67 -3.08 6.05
CA ALA A 118 -13.33 -2.57 4.84
C ALA A 118 -12.72 -3.11 3.55
N LEU A 119 -11.38 -3.05 3.40
CA LEU A 119 -10.71 -3.58 2.22
C LEU A 119 -10.83 -5.11 2.12
N ALA A 120 -10.69 -5.81 3.24
CA ALA A 120 -10.76 -7.27 3.26
C ALA A 120 -12.14 -7.77 2.81
N LEU A 121 -13.20 -7.19 3.38
CA LEU A 121 -14.58 -7.50 3.00
C LEU A 121 -14.89 -7.12 1.55
N ALA A 122 -14.38 -5.97 1.07
CA ALA A 122 -14.55 -5.55 -0.32
C ALA A 122 -13.85 -6.48 -1.33
N CYS A 123 -12.80 -7.19 -0.89
CA CYS A 123 -12.15 -8.27 -1.64
C CYS A 123 -12.84 -9.64 -1.47
N GLY A 124 -13.93 -9.73 -0.70
CA GLY A 124 -14.59 -11.01 -0.39
C GLY A 124 -13.80 -11.90 0.58
N LEU A 125 -12.89 -11.32 1.38
CA LEU A 125 -12.02 -12.04 2.32
C LEU A 125 -12.54 -11.94 3.76
N ALA A 126 -11.97 -12.74 4.66
CA ALA A 126 -12.20 -12.62 6.09
C ALA A 126 -11.82 -11.22 6.60
N ALA A 127 -12.56 -10.70 7.58
CA ALA A 127 -12.44 -9.34 8.09
C ALA A 127 -11.02 -8.96 8.57
N ASP A 128 -10.23 -9.93 9.02
CA ASP A 128 -8.89 -9.77 9.53
C ASP A 128 -7.79 -10.07 8.49
N ALA A 129 -8.14 -10.43 7.24
CA ALA A 129 -7.21 -10.95 6.25
C ALA A 129 -6.01 -10.03 5.95
N PHE A 130 -6.11 -8.74 6.25
CA PHE A 130 -5.01 -7.77 6.08
C PHE A 130 -4.35 -7.29 7.38
N LEU A 131 -4.70 -7.83 8.55
CA LEU A 131 -4.02 -7.48 9.80
C LEU A 131 -2.53 -7.91 9.74
N PRO A 132 -1.58 -6.99 9.93
CA PRO A 132 -0.18 -7.23 9.55
C PRO A 132 0.55 -8.21 10.47
N TRP A 133 0.07 -8.41 11.69
CA TRP A 133 0.64 -9.30 12.70
C TRP A 133 0.04 -10.71 12.73
N LEU A 134 -0.82 -11.06 11.76
CA LEU A 134 -1.32 -12.43 11.66
C LEU A 134 -0.22 -13.41 11.26
N PRO A 135 -0.24 -14.65 11.80
CA PRO A 135 0.68 -15.69 11.36
C PRO A 135 0.45 -16.06 9.88
N GLY A 136 1.49 -16.59 9.24
CA GLY A 136 1.42 -17.05 7.84
C GLY A 136 2.04 -16.05 6.85
N PRO A 137 1.49 -15.93 5.62
CA PRO A 137 2.01 -15.00 4.62
C PRO A 137 2.02 -13.56 5.13
N THR A 138 3.00 -12.75 4.72
CA THR A 138 3.09 -11.33 5.11
C THR A 138 1.91 -10.50 4.60
N LEU A 139 1.71 -9.29 5.15
CA LEU A 139 0.76 -8.33 4.61
C LEU A 139 0.97 -8.09 3.11
N LEU A 140 2.22 -7.84 2.68
CA LEU A 140 2.54 -7.63 1.27
C LEU A 140 2.14 -8.83 0.41
N ALA A 141 2.42 -10.05 0.86
CA ALA A 141 2.05 -11.26 0.13
C ALA A 141 0.52 -11.37 -0.06
N ARG A 142 -0.25 -11.10 1.00
CA ARG A 142 -1.73 -11.14 0.94
C ARG A 142 -2.29 -10.01 0.07
N ALA A 143 -1.75 -8.80 0.17
CA ALA A 143 -2.14 -7.68 -0.68
C ALA A 143 -1.81 -7.94 -2.16
N THR A 144 -0.67 -8.57 -2.44
CA THR A 144 -0.26 -8.97 -3.79
C THR A 144 -1.22 -10.01 -4.37
N ALA A 145 -1.60 -11.02 -3.58
CA ALA A 145 -2.57 -12.03 -3.99
C ALA A 145 -3.94 -11.41 -4.29
N ALA A 146 -4.40 -10.48 -3.46
CA ALA A 146 -5.64 -9.74 -3.69
C ALA A 146 -5.59 -8.90 -4.97
N ALA A 147 -4.48 -8.18 -5.22
CA ALA A 147 -4.31 -7.40 -6.45
C ALA A 147 -4.34 -8.29 -7.70
N ALA A 148 -3.70 -9.45 -7.64
CA ALA A 148 -3.71 -10.42 -8.73
C ALA A 148 -5.12 -10.96 -9.00
N ALA A 149 -5.87 -11.30 -7.95
CA ALA A 149 -7.26 -11.75 -8.08
C ALA A 149 -8.16 -10.67 -8.69
N LEU A 150 -8.03 -9.41 -8.25
CA LEU A 150 -8.76 -8.28 -8.84
C LEU A 150 -8.40 -8.08 -10.31
N SER A 151 -7.11 -8.12 -10.66
CA SER A 151 -6.66 -7.95 -12.04
C SER A 151 -7.10 -9.08 -12.98
N ALA A 152 -7.39 -10.27 -12.46
CA ALA A 152 -7.96 -11.36 -13.23
C ALA A 152 -9.49 -11.21 -13.42
N GLY A 153 -10.12 -10.27 -12.70
CA GLY A 153 -11.54 -9.98 -12.78
C GLY A 153 -11.95 -9.20 -14.03
N PRO A 154 -13.25 -9.24 -14.39
CA PRO A 154 -13.76 -8.67 -15.64
C PRO A 154 -13.83 -7.12 -15.65
N HIS A 155 -13.76 -6.47 -14.49
CA HIS A 155 -13.95 -5.02 -14.35
C HIS A 155 -12.62 -4.29 -14.31
N SER A 156 -11.86 -4.41 -15.41
CA SER A 156 -10.45 -3.97 -15.47
C SER A 156 -10.16 -2.97 -16.61
N PRO A 157 -10.78 -1.77 -16.62
CA PRO A 157 -10.51 -0.80 -17.67
C PRO A 157 -9.03 -0.37 -17.65
N THR A 158 -8.54 -0.04 -18.84
CA THR A 158 -7.15 0.31 -19.08
C THR A 158 -7.08 1.59 -19.90
N VAL A 159 -6.13 2.45 -19.55
CA VAL A 159 -5.77 3.67 -20.30
C VAL A 159 -4.26 3.71 -20.49
N VAL A 160 -3.79 4.52 -21.44
CA VAL A 160 -2.35 4.77 -21.61
C VAL A 160 -2.02 6.18 -21.11
N VAL A 161 -1.07 6.28 -20.20
CA VAL A 161 -0.57 7.55 -19.67
C VAL A 161 0.94 7.62 -19.91
N ALA A 162 1.38 8.60 -20.70
CA ALA A 162 2.78 8.75 -21.10
C ALA A 162 3.41 7.45 -21.67
N GLY A 163 2.64 6.73 -22.50
CA GLY A 163 3.06 5.47 -23.13
C GLY A 163 3.05 4.24 -22.21
N ARG A 164 2.71 4.41 -20.92
CA ARG A 164 2.60 3.33 -19.94
C ARG A 164 1.14 2.92 -19.78
N GLU A 165 0.88 1.63 -19.81
CA GLU A 165 -0.44 1.09 -19.52
C GLU A 165 -0.78 1.33 -18.03
N SER A 166 -1.91 1.98 -17.76
CA SER A 166 -2.48 2.14 -16.42
C SER A 166 -3.81 1.40 -16.35
N ARG A 167 -3.99 0.58 -15.32
CA ARG A 167 -5.17 -0.27 -15.14
C ARG A 167 -5.81 -0.03 -13.79
N VAL A 168 -7.12 0.10 -13.79
CA VAL A 168 -7.96 -0.05 -12.60
C VAL A 168 -8.60 -1.42 -12.68
N SER A 169 -8.68 -2.14 -11.57
CA SER A 169 -9.41 -3.41 -11.44
C SER A 169 -10.31 -3.37 -10.21
N LEU A 170 -11.58 -3.70 -10.39
CA LEU A 170 -12.62 -3.62 -9.34
C LEU A 170 -13.24 -4.99 -9.05
N SER A 171 -13.62 -5.23 -7.79
CA SER A 171 -14.32 -6.48 -7.38
C SER A 171 -15.79 -6.53 -7.81
N ALA A 172 -16.41 -5.38 -8.09
CA ALA A 172 -17.78 -5.25 -8.56
C ALA A 172 -17.91 -4.09 -9.55
N PRO A 173 -18.92 -4.09 -10.46
CA PRO A 173 -19.11 -3.03 -11.43
C PRO A 173 -19.85 -1.81 -10.87
N GLU A 174 -20.53 -1.93 -9.73
CA GLU A 174 -21.34 -0.90 -9.09
C GLU A 174 -21.28 -1.00 -7.57
N GLY A 175 -21.63 0.09 -6.88
CA GLY A 175 -21.66 0.15 -5.41
C GLY A 175 -20.27 -0.02 -4.77
N PRO A 176 -20.22 -0.42 -3.49
CA PRO A 176 -18.96 -0.61 -2.78
C PRO A 176 -18.13 -1.76 -3.37
N ALA A 177 -16.84 -1.52 -3.60
CA ALA A 177 -15.93 -2.49 -4.19
C ALA A 177 -14.50 -2.32 -3.69
N ALA A 178 -13.66 -3.34 -3.88
CA ALA A 178 -12.22 -3.21 -3.75
C ALA A 178 -11.65 -2.74 -5.08
N LEU A 179 -10.73 -1.78 -5.03
CA LEU A 179 -9.98 -1.28 -6.18
C LEU A 179 -8.52 -1.72 -6.07
N ALA A 180 -7.95 -2.21 -7.16
CA ALA A 180 -6.52 -2.27 -7.40
C ALA A 180 -6.13 -1.34 -8.55
N TYR A 181 -5.06 -0.57 -8.37
CA TYR A 181 -4.48 0.25 -9.41
C TYR A 181 -3.09 -0.25 -9.76
N ALA A 182 -2.80 -0.38 -11.05
CA ALA A 182 -1.54 -0.84 -11.57
C ALA A 182 -1.04 0.06 -12.70
N VAL A 183 0.28 0.21 -12.81
CA VAL A 183 0.92 1.00 -13.86
C VAL A 183 2.11 0.23 -14.42
N ALA A 184 2.24 0.19 -15.74
CA ALA A 184 3.39 -0.40 -16.41
C ALA A 184 4.65 0.38 -16.03
N PRO A 185 5.74 -0.28 -15.62
CA PRO A 185 6.97 0.43 -15.26
C PRO A 185 7.60 1.15 -16.45
N SER A 186 7.42 0.63 -17.66
CA SER A 186 7.79 1.25 -18.94
C SER A 186 6.82 0.84 -20.04
N PRO A 187 6.80 1.55 -21.19
CA PRO A 187 6.00 1.14 -22.35
C PRO A 187 6.27 -0.31 -22.75
N GLY A 188 5.20 -1.06 -23.05
CA GLY A 188 5.27 -2.46 -23.48
C GLY A 188 5.49 -3.49 -22.37
N LEU A 189 5.68 -3.08 -21.11
CA LEU A 189 5.72 -4.00 -19.97
C LEU A 189 4.33 -4.13 -19.30
N PRO A 190 4.03 -5.28 -18.66
CA PRO A 190 2.77 -5.45 -17.95
C PRO A 190 2.65 -4.48 -16.76
N PRO A 191 1.43 -3.98 -16.46
CA PRO A 191 1.18 -3.17 -15.27
C PRO A 191 1.56 -3.87 -13.98
N LEU A 192 2.25 -3.15 -13.09
CA LEU A 192 2.53 -3.60 -11.73
C LEU A 192 1.61 -2.88 -10.74
N PRO A 193 1.03 -3.59 -9.75
CA PRO A 193 0.28 -2.99 -8.66
C PRO A 193 1.02 -1.82 -8.00
N VAL A 194 0.29 -0.73 -7.78
CA VAL A 194 0.73 0.44 -7.03
C VAL A 194 -0.02 0.53 -5.70
N THR A 195 -1.33 0.36 -5.70
CA THR A 195 -2.15 0.49 -4.49
C THR A 195 -3.43 -0.33 -4.58
N LEU A 196 -4.00 -0.65 -3.40
CA LEU A 196 -5.36 -1.15 -3.24
C LEU A 196 -6.09 -0.35 -2.16
N PHE A 197 -7.40 -0.18 -2.30
CA PHE A 197 -8.28 0.43 -1.28
C PHE A 197 -9.76 0.17 -1.60
N PRO A 198 -10.66 0.26 -0.61
CA PRO A 198 -12.09 0.16 -0.86
C PRO A 198 -12.62 1.47 -1.46
N VAL A 199 -13.59 1.36 -2.37
CA VAL A 199 -14.35 2.48 -2.94
C VAL A 199 -15.83 2.29 -2.60
N THR A 200 -16.57 3.39 -2.50
CA THR A 200 -18.02 3.36 -2.22
C THR A 200 -18.87 3.24 -3.48
N ASP A 201 -18.34 3.69 -4.63
CA ASP A 201 -19.04 3.68 -5.92
C ASP A 201 -18.08 3.27 -7.04
N ALA A 202 -18.12 1.98 -7.39
CA ALA A 202 -17.34 1.41 -8.49
C ALA A 202 -17.75 1.97 -9.86
N ALA A 203 -19.03 2.30 -10.07
CA ALA A 203 -19.51 2.78 -11.37
C ALA A 203 -18.96 4.18 -11.67
N ALA A 204 -18.87 5.04 -10.64
CA ALA A 204 -18.19 6.33 -10.75
C ALA A 204 -16.73 6.18 -11.18
N ILE A 205 -15.98 5.24 -10.58
CA ILE A 205 -14.59 4.97 -10.96
C ILE A 205 -14.49 4.48 -12.41
N LEU A 206 -15.32 3.51 -12.81
CA LEU A 206 -15.32 2.96 -14.17
C LEU A 206 -15.63 4.03 -15.23
N THR A 207 -16.43 5.03 -14.87
CA THR A 207 -16.79 6.15 -15.75
C THR A 207 -15.69 7.21 -15.80
N GLU A 208 -15.12 7.58 -14.65
CA GLU A 208 -14.14 8.66 -14.53
C GLU A 208 -12.73 8.26 -14.98
N PHE A 209 -12.34 7.01 -14.75
CA PHE A 209 -10.98 6.54 -15.07
C PHE A 209 -10.59 6.72 -16.55
N PRO A 210 -11.41 6.32 -17.54
CA PRO A 210 -11.08 6.52 -18.95
C PRO A 210 -11.24 7.96 -19.45
N SER A 211 -12.06 8.79 -18.79
CA SER A 211 -12.37 10.15 -19.27
C SER A 211 -11.26 11.17 -18.97
N LEU A 212 -10.44 10.92 -17.95
CA LEU A 212 -9.29 11.77 -17.60
C LEU A 212 -8.03 10.93 -17.36
N PRO A 213 -7.32 10.52 -18.44
CA PRO A 213 -6.10 9.73 -18.33
C PRO A 213 -4.96 10.50 -17.65
N ARG A 214 -4.64 10.11 -16.43
CA ARG A 214 -3.51 10.59 -15.64
C ARG A 214 -3.06 9.51 -14.67
N LEU A 215 -1.83 9.62 -14.16
CA LEU A 215 -1.43 8.82 -13.01
C LEU A 215 -2.21 9.29 -11.78
N ARG A 216 -2.58 8.34 -10.93
CA ARG A 216 -3.43 8.54 -9.76
C ARG A 216 -2.85 7.81 -8.56
N TRP A 217 -3.32 8.17 -7.38
CA TRP A 217 -3.09 7.45 -6.13
C TRP A 217 -1.61 7.21 -5.86
N ASN A 218 -0.83 8.28 -6.03
CA ASN A 218 0.60 8.39 -5.79
C ASN A 218 1.51 7.61 -6.77
N ALA A 219 0.99 7.06 -7.87
CA ALA A 219 1.83 6.45 -8.91
C ALA A 219 2.75 7.48 -9.61
N VAL A 220 3.96 7.06 -9.99
CA VAL A 220 4.96 7.90 -10.70
C VAL A 220 5.55 7.24 -11.93
#